data_AF-A0AAW1DEJ3-F1
#
_entry.id   AF-A0AAW1DEJ3-F1
#
_cell.length_a   1.000
_cell.length_b   1.000
_cell.length_c   1.000
_cell.angle_alpha   90.00
_cell.angle_beta   90.00
_cell.angle_gamma   90.00
#
_symmetry.space_group_name_H-M   'P 1'
#
loop_
_entity.id
_entity.type
_entity.pdbx_description
1 polymer ?
#
loop_
_entity_poly.entity_id
_entity_poly.type
_entity_poly.pdbx_seq_one_letter_code
_entity_poly.pdbx_strand_id
1 'polypeptide(L)'
;MLVLVNLVDNSEGARRHKKTPVWLNPCRVHEHGRNKVRQETATRNPVQYSGRGHRASPRPLRRLRLQVTITYHHLIRISPSLPKIICNKLYPVDFQSFTGCKASQLGTMINHAWLPRNQSQWYRKTVKCKTKQEKVTSLLPKFYQDLQRYSAAFEKLKSMRRNPAFSQECRQSRNKVLEDLSARVNLLQCETERTMDHMKIPIGEQLTEELANTFMPDYFSDITSGQLYEWGILSSYQDYINDWHRIIRQVVGRKGDAKCPNIIKERRKKLT
;
A
#
# COMPACT_ATOMS: atom_id res chain seq x y z
N MET A 1 51.84 -44.81 1.65
CA MET A 1 50.58 -45.08 0.93
C MET A 1 49.46 -45.01 1.96
N LEU A 2 48.74 -43.88 2.02
CA LEU A 2 47.67 -43.63 2.99
C LEU A 2 46.38 -43.43 2.19
N VAL A 3 45.42 -44.33 2.39
CA VAL A 3 44.10 -44.30 1.79
C VAL A 3 43.24 -43.38 2.66
N LEU A 4 42.84 -42.22 2.13
CA LEU A 4 41.86 -41.34 2.75
C LEU A 4 40.47 -41.73 2.27
N VAL A 5 39.68 -42.27 3.19
CA VAL A 5 38.26 -42.58 3.02
C VAL A 5 37.47 -41.29 3.02
N ASN A 6 36.76 -40.99 1.93
CA ASN A 6 35.80 -39.89 1.87
C ASN A 6 34.61 -40.22 2.78
N LEU A 7 34.52 -39.52 3.92
CA LEU A 7 33.28 -39.40 4.67
C LEU A 7 32.36 -38.45 3.91
N VAL A 8 31.41 -39.02 3.18
CA VAL A 8 30.24 -38.31 2.66
C VAL A 8 29.39 -37.94 3.87
N ASP A 9 29.51 -36.70 4.32
CA ASP A 9 28.64 -36.17 5.37
C ASP A 9 27.26 -35.87 4.77
N ASN A 10 26.33 -36.78 5.05
CA ASN A 10 24.91 -36.60 4.86
C ASN A 10 24.45 -35.30 5.55
N SER A 11 24.16 -34.27 4.76
CA SER A 11 23.41 -33.10 5.21
C SER A 11 22.26 -32.78 4.25
N GLU A 12 21.42 -33.79 4.02
CA GLU A 12 20.01 -33.52 3.76
C GLU A 12 19.39 -32.86 5.01
N GLY A 13 18.66 -31.76 4.83
CA GLY A 13 17.70 -31.30 5.83
C GLY A 13 17.94 -29.95 6.50
N ALA A 14 18.32 -28.92 5.76
CA ALA A 14 18.07 -27.54 6.18
C ALA A 14 17.16 -26.84 5.16
N ARG A 15 15.88 -27.24 5.11
CA ARG A 15 14.84 -26.37 4.56
C ARG A 15 14.80 -25.12 5.45
N ARG A 16 15.57 -24.09 5.09
CA ARG A 16 15.41 -22.75 5.67
C ARG A 16 13.94 -22.39 5.48
N HIS A 17 13.16 -22.36 6.57
CA HIS A 17 11.81 -21.82 6.55
C HIS A 17 11.89 -20.41 5.97
N LYS A 18 11.48 -20.25 4.70
CA LYS A 18 11.42 -18.96 4.04
C LYS A 18 10.37 -18.16 4.81
N LYS A 19 10.81 -17.11 5.52
CA LYS A 19 9.92 -16.25 6.30
C LYS A 19 8.81 -15.75 5.37
N THR A 20 7.56 -15.85 5.82
CA THR A 20 6.42 -15.35 5.04
C THR A 20 6.64 -13.85 4.79
N PRO A 21 6.56 -13.38 3.53
CA PRO A 21 6.65 -11.96 3.22
C PRO A 21 5.69 -11.12 4.05
N VAL A 22 6.13 -9.93 4.52
CA VAL A 22 5.35 -9.13 5.48
C VAL A 22 4.02 -8.67 4.87
N TRP A 23 3.95 -8.49 3.55
CA TRP A 23 2.72 -8.12 2.86
C TRP A 23 1.67 -9.23 2.77
N LEU A 24 2.04 -10.49 3.02
CA LEU A 24 1.10 -11.61 3.17
C LEU A 24 0.56 -11.74 4.60
N ASN A 25 1.31 -11.23 5.59
CA ASN A 25 0.92 -11.27 7.00
C ASN A 25 1.36 -9.98 7.72
N PRO A 26 0.73 -8.83 7.40
CA PRO A 26 1.19 -7.52 7.85
C PRO A 26 1.03 -7.33 9.36
N CYS A 27 0.07 -8.04 9.99
CA CYS A 27 -0.15 -7.99 11.43
C CYS A 27 0.68 -9.02 12.23
N ARG A 28 1.41 -9.94 11.58
CA ARG A 28 2.13 -11.07 12.21
C ARG A 28 1.29 -11.90 13.20
N VAL A 29 -0.04 -11.87 13.10
CA VAL A 29 -0.95 -12.47 14.08
C VAL A 29 -0.80 -13.99 14.15
N HIS A 30 -0.34 -14.61 13.05
CA HIS A 30 -0.13 -16.05 12.98
C HIS A 30 1.28 -16.53 13.37
N GLU A 31 2.26 -15.64 13.54
CA GLU A 31 3.65 -16.08 13.77
C GLU A 31 4.03 -16.19 15.25
N HIS A 32 3.43 -15.41 16.15
CA HIS A 32 3.77 -15.42 17.57
C HIS A 32 2.50 -15.46 18.44
N GLY A 33 2.08 -16.68 18.83
CA GLY A 33 1.16 -16.85 19.95
C GLY A 33 0.00 -17.80 19.71
N ARG A 34 0.25 -19.11 19.87
CA ARG A 34 -0.66 -19.91 20.70
C ARG A 34 -0.59 -19.31 22.11
N ASN A 35 -1.39 -18.27 22.40
CA ASN A 35 -1.91 -18.00 23.74
C ASN A 35 -2.82 -16.75 23.76
N LYS A 36 -4.00 -16.97 24.36
CA LYS A 36 -5.09 -16.03 24.69
C LYS A 36 -5.85 -15.44 23.50
N VAL A 37 -6.67 -16.30 22.90
CA VAL A 37 -8.00 -15.91 22.43
C VAL A 37 -8.75 -15.32 23.63
N ARG A 38 -8.77 -14.00 23.75
CA ARG A 38 -9.76 -13.34 24.60
C ARG A 38 -11.09 -13.46 23.86
N GLN A 39 -11.87 -14.49 24.21
CA GLN A 39 -13.27 -14.56 23.83
C GLN A 39 -13.96 -13.31 24.39
N GLU A 40 -14.15 -12.29 23.56
CA GLU A 40 -15.21 -11.31 23.78
C GLU A 40 -16.52 -12.01 23.42
N THR A 41 -17.09 -12.74 24.39
CA THR A 41 -18.50 -13.10 24.42
C THR A 41 -19.31 -11.81 24.52
N ALA A 42 -19.61 -11.23 23.37
CA ALA A 42 -20.65 -10.23 23.26
C ALA A 42 -21.50 -10.59 22.05
N THR A 43 -22.69 -11.12 22.32
CA THR A 43 -23.87 -11.06 21.46
C THR A 43 -24.04 -9.61 21.00
N ARG A 44 -23.35 -9.24 19.92
CA ARG A 44 -23.36 -7.89 19.35
C ARG A 44 -24.25 -7.92 18.12
N ASN A 45 -25.32 -7.14 18.21
CA ASN A 45 -26.22 -6.72 17.14
C ASN A 45 -25.50 -6.57 15.78
N PRO A 46 -26.18 -6.84 14.65
CA PRO A 46 -25.60 -6.73 13.32
C PRO A 46 -24.89 -5.39 13.14
N VAL A 47 -23.67 -5.43 12.57
CA VAL A 47 -22.81 -4.26 12.34
C VAL A 47 -23.64 -3.16 11.65
N GLN A 48 -24.01 -2.13 12.41
CA GLN A 48 -24.77 -1.01 11.86
C GLN A 48 -23.82 -0.16 11.00
N TYR A 49 -23.92 -0.33 9.69
CA TYR A 49 -23.30 0.52 8.68
C TYR A 49 -23.93 1.92 8.60
N SER A 50 -24.96 2.19 9.40
CA SER A 50 -25.84 3.33 9.22
C SER A 50 -25.18 4.64 9.66
N GLY A 51 -25.04 5.56 8.70
CA GLY A 51 -25.28 6.98 8.96
C GLY A 51 -26.63 7.37 8.36
N ARG A 52 -27.74 6.90 8.94
CA ARG A 52 -28.98 7.68 8.82
C ARG A 52 -28.89 8.80 9.86
N GLY A 53 -28.75 10.04 9.40
CA GLY A 53 -28.52 11.21 10.26
C GLY A 53 -27.07 11.40 10.69
N HIS A 54 -26.81 12.43 11.51
CA HIS A 54 -25.50 12.89 12.00
C HIS A 54 -24.68 11.88 12.85
N ARG A 55 -24.97 10.57 12.81
CA ARG A 55 -24.24 9.57 13.61
C ARG A 55 -22.84 9.32 13.05
N ALA A 56 -21.86 9.27 13.96
CA ALA A 56 -20.46 9.02 13.62
C ALA A 56 -20.29 7.63 13.01
N SER A 57 -19.40 7.50 12.01
CA SER A 57 -19.06 6.20 11.42
C SER A 57 -18.51 5.22 12.47
N PRO A 58 -18.65 3.90 12.25
CA PRO A 58 -18.12 2.86 13.13
C PRO A 58 -16.67 3.13 13.58
N ARG A 59 -16.36 2.79 14.84
CA ARG A 59 -15.03 3.01 15.43
C ARG A 59 -13.88 2.44 14.58
N PRO A 60 -13.99 1.22 13.97
CA PRO A 60 -12.94 0.70 13.09
C PRO A 60 -12.66 1.62 11.89
N LEU A 61 -13.69 2.09 11.19
CA LEU A 61 -13.54 3.01 10.06
C LEU A 61 -12.93 4.36 10.46
N ARG A 62 -13.24 4.86 11.67
CA ARG A 62 -12.64 6.08 12.21
C ARG A 62 -11.15 5.90 12.51
N ARG A 63 -10.75 4.75 13.08
CA ARG A 63 -9.34 4.41 13.31
C ARG A 63 -8.57 4.28 11.99
N LEU A 64 -9.13 3.59 11.01
CA LEU A 64 -8.56 3.49 9.67
C LEU A 64 -8.34 4.89 9.07
N ARG A 65 -9.36 5.76 9.10
CA ARG A 65 -9.23 7.14 8.63
C ARG A 65 -8.10 7.90 9.35
N LEU A 66 -7.95 7.73 10.65
CA LEU A 66 -6.86 8.34 11.41
C LEU A 66 -5.50 7.84 10.93
N GLN A 67 -5.32 6.52 10.76
CA GLN A 67 -4.06 5.94 10.26
C GLN A 67 -3.71 6.46 8.86
N VAL A 68 -4.68 6.52 7.95
CA VAL A 68 -4.49 7.12 6.61
C VAL A 68 -4.04 8.58 6.72
N THR A 69 -4.64 9.34 7.64
CA THR A 69 -4.32 10.76 7.86
C THR A 69 -2.90 10.92 8.40
N ILE A 70 -2.48 10.08 9.34
CA ILE A 70 -1.11 10.06 9.88
C ILE A 70 -0.11 9.75 8.76
N THR A 71 -0.37 8.72 7.95
CA THR A 71 0.49 8.35 6.82
C THR A 71 0.58 9.46 5.78
N TYR A 72 -0.54 10.11 5.46
CA TYR A 72 -0.59 11.23 4.53
C TYR A 72 0.25 12.43 5.01
N HIS A 73 0.09 12.85 6.27
CA HIS A 73 0.86 13.97 6.82
C HIS A 73 2.36 13.65 6.89
N HIS A 74 2.71 12.41 7.20
CA HIS A 74 4.09 11.97 7.15
C HIS A 74 4.67 12.09 5.74
N LEU A 75 3.96 11.58 4.72
CA LEU A 75 4.40 11.69 3.32
C LEU A 75 4.58 13.13 2.86
N ILE A 76 3.64 14.02 3.18
CA ILE A 76 3.76 15.44 2.83
C ILE A 76 4.99 16.08 3.48
N ARG A 77 5.29 15.71 4.73
CA ARG A 77 6.45 16.23 5.44
C ARG A 77 7.76 15.81 4.79
N ILE A 78 7.88 14.57 4.31
CA ILE A 78 9.14 14.06 3.75
C ILE A 78 9.28 14.29 2.24
N SER A 79 8.16 14.43 1.52
CA SER A 79 8.12 14.47 0.04
C SER A 79 9.04 15.53 -0.58
N PRO A 80 9.11 16.80 -0.09
CA PRO A 80 10.00 17.81 -0.68
C PRO A 80 11.49 17.43 -0.61
N SER A 81 11.87 16.71 0.43
CA SER A 81 13.24 16.22 0.63
C SER A 81 13.49 14.83 0.06
N LEU A 82 12.44 14.10 -0.35
CA LEU A 82 12.52 12.70 -0.72
C LEU A 82 13.51 12.44 -1.85
N PRO A 83 13.53 13.20 -2.97
CA PRO A 83 14.51 12.98 -4.03
C PRO A 83 15.96 13.11 -3.55
N LYS A 84 16.23 14.08 -2.68
CA LYS A 84 17.56 14.28 -2.09
C LYS A 84 17.93 13.13 -1.14
N ILE A 85 16.99 12.70 -0.31
CA ILE A 85 17.19 11.62 0.68
C ILE A 85 17.45 10.27 0.00
N ILE A 86 16.77 9.97 -1.10
CA ILE A 86 17.01 8.75 -1.88
C ILE A 86 18.12 8.92 -2.93
N CYS A 87 18.81 10.07 -2.91
CA CYS A 87 19.93 10.41 -3.78
C CYS A 87 19.61 10.26 -5.25
N ASN A 88 18.36 10.58 -5.62
CA ASN A 88 17.93 10.52 -7.00
C ASN A 88 18.59 11.68 -7.77
N LYS A 89 19.63 11.35 -8.54
CA LYS A 89 20.38 12.31 -9.36
C LYS A 89 19.62 12.72 -10.63
N LEU A 90 18.54 12.02 -10.95
CA LEU A 90 17.68 12.27 -12.11
C LEU A 90 16.51 13.21 -11.79
N TYR A 91 16.35 13.60 -10.53
CA TYR A 91 15.37 14.61 -10.15
C TYR A 91 15.94 15.99 -10.51
N PRO A 92 15.35 16.73 -11.45
CA PRO A 92 15.84 18.05 -11.78
C PRO A 92 15.68 18.96 -10.56
N VAL A 93 16.76 19.64 -10.19
CA VAL A 93 16.74 20.69 -9.16
C VAL A 93 15.87 21.87 -9.61
N ASP A 94 15.65 22.00 -10.93
CA ASP A 94 14.80 22.99 -11.56
C ASP A 94 13.74 22.35 -12.47
N PHE A 95 12.51 22.24 -11.96
CA PHE A 95 11.35 21.74 -12.73
C PHE A 95 10.95 22.65 -13.91
N GLN A 96 11.63 23.79 -14.12
CA GLN A 96 11.33 24.75 -15.18
C GLN A 96 12.21 24.64 -16.44
N SER A 97 13.32 23.90 -16.42
CA SER A 97 14.30 23.94 -17.54
C SER A 97 14.55 22.60 -18.24
N PHE A 98 13.88 21.51 -17.84
CA PHE A 98 13.91 20.24 -18.58
C PHE A 98 12.74 20.12 -19.58
N THR A 99 12.65 21.05 -20.53
CA THR A 99 11.72 20.98 -21.68
C THR A 99 12.30 20.23 -22.88
N GLY A 100 13.53 19.70 -22.79
CA GLY A 100 14.21 19.01 -23.90
C GLY A 100 14.10 17.48 -23.93
N CYS A 101 14.12 16.79 -22.79
CA CYS A 101 13.88 15.35 -22.71
C CYS A 101 12.50 15.11 -22.12
N LYS A 102 11.51 14.82 -22.98
CA LYS A 102 10.20 14.36 -22.51
C LYS A 102 10.40 13.12 -21.64
N ALA A 103 9.95 13.18 -20.38
CA ALA A 103 9.85 12.02 -19.49
C ALA A 103 9.13 10.81 -20.15
N SER A 104 8.42 11.03 -21.26
CA SER A 104 7.79 10.00 -22.10
C SER A 104 8.78 9.06 -22.82
N GLN A 105 10.06 9.42 -23.02
CA GLN A 105 11.03 8.51 -23.67
C GLN A 105 11.76 7.59 -22.67
N LEU A 106 11.97 8.00 -21.42
CA LEU A 106 12.47 7.12 -20.35
C LEU A 106 11.34 6.27 -19.74
N GLY A 107 10.11 6.80 -19.71
CA GLY A 107 8.94 6.14 -19.13
C GLY A 107 8.46 4.90 -19.88
N THR A 108 8.93 4.66 -21.12
CA THR A 108 8.64 3.44 -21.88
C THR A 108 9.50 2.25 -21.46
N MET A 109 10.67 2.46 -20.84
CA MET A 109 11.57 1.38 -20.43
C MET A 109 11.26 0.77 -19.06
N ILE A 110 10.57 1.51 -18.18
CA ILE A 110 10.34 1.08 -16.79
C ILE A 110 8.85 0.98 -16.49
N ASN A 111 8.39 -0.25 -16.31
CA ASN A 111 6.98 -0.56 -16.15
C ASN A 111 6.54 -0.44 -14.69
N HIS A 112 5.65 0.52 -14.42
CA HIS A 112 4.97 0.71 -13.14
C HIS A 112 3.45 0.46 -13.24
N ALA A 113 2.96 -0.04 -14.37
CA ALA A 113 1.52 -0.17 -14.64
C ALA A 113 0.80 -1.14 -13.70
N TRP A 114 1.55 -2.03 -13.05
CA TRP A 114 1.06 -2.96 -12.05
C TRP A 114 0.73 -2.28 -10.71
N LEU A 115 1.29 -1.09 -10.44
CA LEU A 115 0.98 -0.34 -9.24
C LEU A 115 -0.40 0.34 -9.33
N PRO A 116 -1.14 0.42 -8.21
CA PRO A 116 -2.44 1.07 -8.20
C PRO A 116 -2.37 2.57 -8.53
N ARG A 117 -3.07 2.99 -9.59
CA ARG A 117 -3.17 4.39 -10.05
C ARG A 117 -4.62 4.87 -10.22
N ASN A 118 -4.81 6.19 -10.27
CA ASN A 118 -6.10 6.85 -10.57
C ASN A 118 -7.24 6.46 -9.60
N GLN A 119 -6.96 6.36 -8.30
CA GLN A 119 -7.92 5.90 -7.29
C GLN A 119 -9.09 6.87 -7.16
N SER A 120 -8.83 8.17 -7.27
CA SER A 120 -9.88 9.20 -7.33
C SER A 120 -10.84 8.99 -8.50
N GLN A 121 -10.34 8.62 -9.68
CA GLN A 121 -11.17 8.38 -10.86
C GLN A 121 -12.00 7.11 -10.68
N TRP A 122 -11.38 6.02 -10.23
CA TRP A 122 -12.08 4.78 -9.87
C TRP A 122 -13.21 5.08 -8.89
N TYR A 123 -12.91 5.72 -7.75
CA TYR A 123 -13.91 6.04 -6.73
C TYR A 123 -15.11 6.82 -7.29
N ARG A 124 -14.85 7.86 -8.11
CA ARG A 124 -15.91 8.67 -8.74
C ARG A 124 -16.82 7.84 -9.64
N LYS A 125 -16.24 6.92 -10.44
CA LYS A 125 -16.96 6.12 -11.43
C LYS A 125 -17.71 4.94 -10.80
N THR A 126 -17.13 4.27 -9.81
CA THR A 126 -17.60 2.95 -9.37
C THR A 126 -18.16 2.91 -7.94
N VAL A 127 -17.81 3.87 -7.08
CA VAL A 127 -18.13 3.80 -5.63
C VAL A 127 -18.95 4.99 -5.14
N LYS A 128 -18.66 6.21 -5.61
CA LYS A 128 -19.18 7.46 -5.04
C LYS A 128 -20.70 7.49 -4.88
N CYS A 129 -21.44 6.90 -5.82
CA CYS A 129 -22.89 6.93 -5.86
C CYS A 129 -23.60 5.74 -5.19
N LYS A 130 -22.85 4.83 -4.57
CA LYS A 130 -23.41 3.68 -3.86
C LYS A 130 -23.93 4.05 -2.46
N THR A 131 -24.60 3.14 -1.77
CA THR A 131 -24.91 3.28 -0.34
C THR A 131 -23.63 3.23 0.51
N LYS A 132 -23.65 3.74 1.75
CA LYS A 132 -22.45 3.73 2.60
C LYS A 132 -21.92 2.33 2.88
N GLN A 133 -22.80 1.35 3.08
CA GLN A 133 -22.42 -0.04 3.23
C GLN A 133 -21.68 -0.53 1.99
N GLU A 134 -22.26 -0.36 0.80
CA GLU A 134 -21.64 -0.76 -0.46
C GLU A 134 -20.33 0.00 -0.75
N LYS A 135 -20.22 1.27 -0.32
CA LYS A 135 -18.97 2.03 -0.38
C LYS A 135 -17.91 1.33 0.44
N VAL A 136 -18.20 1.00 1.70
CA VAL A 136 -17.24 0.35 2.60
C VAL A 136 -16.86 -1.05 2.10
N THR A 137 -17.83 -1.85 1.67
CA THR A 137 -17.59 -3.22 1.17
C THR A 137 -16.82 -3.23 -0.15
N SER A 138 -16.96 -2.21 -1.00
CA SER A 138 -16.14 -2.06 -2.22
C SER A 138 -14.74 -1.50 -1.91
N LEU A 139 -14.64 -0.62 -0.92
CA LEU A 139 -13.46 0.18 -0.65
C LEU A 139 -12.38 -0.59 0.11
N LEU A 140 -12.75 -1.29 1.19
CA LEU A 140 -11.76 -1.93 2.05
C LEU A 140 -10.97 -3.05 1.36
N PRO A 141 -11.60 -3.98 0.61
CA PRO A 141 -10.84 -5.02 -0.10
C PRO A 141 -9.87 -4.43 -1.12
N LYS A 142 -10.32 -3.43 -1.89
CA LYS A 142 -9.45 -2.75 -2.85
C LYS A 142 -8.29 -2.04 -2.16
N PHE A 143 -8.56 -1.34 -1.06
CA PHE A 143 -7.52 -0.65 -0.31
C PHE A 143 -6.46 -1.64 0.20
N TYR A 144 -6.90 -2.77 0.78
CA TYR A 144 -6.02 -3.83 1.25
C TYR A 144 -5.14 -4.42 0.14
N GLN A 145 -5.74 -4.83 -0.98
CA GLN A 145 -5.02 -5.41 -2.13
C GLN A 145 -4.03 -4.43 -2.76
N ASP A 146 -4.42 -3.17 -2.89
CA ASP A 146 -3.54 -2.12 -3.41
C ASP A 146 -2.35 -1.87 -2.46
N LEU A 147 -2.57 -1.88 -1.13
CA LEU A 147 -1.50 -1.78 -0.13
C LEU A 147 -0.56 -2.98 -0.14
N GLN A 148 -1.05 -4.20 -0.40
CA GLN A 148 -0.21 -5.39 -0.60
C GLN A 148 0.82 -5.17 -1.71
N ARG A 149 0.42 -4.61 -2.84
CA ARG A 149 1.32 -4.31 -3.96
C ARG A 149 2.40 -3.31 -3.57
N TYR A 150 2.04 -2.24 -2.86
CA TYR A 150 3.03 -1.28 -2.37
C TYR A 150 3.97 -1.90 -1.34
N SER A 151 3.47 -2.74 -0.42
CA SER A 151 4.33 -3.40 0.56
C SER A 151 5.33 -4.36 -0.11
N ALA A 152 4.90 -5.14 -1.10
CA ALA A 152 5.79 -5.96 -1.93
C ALA A 152 6.85 -5.10 -2.67
N ALA A 153 6.43 -3.95 -3.24
CA ALA A 153 7.35 -3.00 -3.88
C ALA A 153 8.42 -2.48 -2.89
N PHE A 154 8.01 -2.09 -1.67
CA PHE A 154 8.93 -1.60 -0.65
C PHE A 154 9.87 -2.70 -0.13
N GLU A 155 9.41 -3.95 -0.02
CA GLU A 155 10.30 -5.08 0.29
C GLU A 155 11.36 -5.28 -0.79
N LYS A 156 10.99 -5.20 -2.08
CA LYS A 156 11.94 -5.25 -3.18
C LYS A 156 12.92 -4.08 -3.12
N LEU A 157 12.46 -2.84 -2.88
CA LEU A 157 13.33 -1.68 -2.71
C LEU A 157 14.33 -1.84 -1.55
N LYS A 158 13.86 -2.48 -0.47
CA LYS A 158 14.64 -2.79 0.73
C LYS A 158 15.60 -3.96 0.56
N SER A 159 15.47 -4.85 -0.42
CA SER A 159 16.46 -5.92 -0.62
C SER A 159 17.79 -5.37 -1.16
N MET A 160 17.79 -4.13 -1.66
CA MET A 160 18.95 -3.51 -2.34
C MET A 160 19.72 -2.53 -1.46
N ARG A 161 19.66 -2.70 -0.13
CA ARG A 161 20.32 -1.81 0.84
C ARG A 161 21.81 -1.64 0.62
N ARG A 162 22.44 -2.63 -0.01
CA ARG A 162 23.88 -2.78 -0.18
C ARG A 162 24.35 -2.38 -1.58
N ASN A 163 23.53 -1.71 -2.39
CA ASN A 163 23.97 -1.32 -3.73
C ASN A 163 25.24 -0.44 -3.66
N PRO A 164 26.39 -0.89 -4.22
CA PRO A 164 27.66 -0.18 -4.11
C PRO A 164 27.67 1.17 -4.84
N ALA A 165 26.73 1.39 -5.77
CA ALA A 165 26.56 2.62 -6.54
C ALA A 165 26.33 3.88 -5.70
N PHE A 166 25.80 3.73 -4.48
CA PHE A 166 25.48 4.84 -3.60
C PHE A 166 26.59 5.08 -2.57
N SER A 167 26.84 6.34 -2.24
CA SER A 167 27.72 6.69 -1.11
C SER A 167 27.17 6.11 0.20
N GLN A 168 28.03 5.94 1.21
CA GLN A 168 27.61 5.38 2.49
C GLN A 168 26.51 6.21 3.17
N GLU A 169 26.66 7.53 3.21
CA GLU A 169 25.67 8.46 3.75
C GLU A 169 24.33 8.36 2.99
N CYS A 170 24.41 8.30 1.67
CA CYS A 170 23.26 8.12 0.80
C CYS A 170 22.51 6.81 1.13
N ARG A 171 23.24 5.69 1.22
CA ARG A 171 22.65 4.39 1.57
C ARG A 171 21.95 4.44 2.92
N GLN A 172 22.58 5.05 3.93
CA GLN A 172 21.99 5.14 5.27
C GLN A 172 20.69 5.94 5.25
N SER A 173 20.69 7.12 4.62
CA SER A 173 19.52 7.99 4.51
C SER A 173 18.39 7.34 3.72
N ARG A 174 18.71 6.75 2.55
CA ARG A 174 17.78 6.00 1.71
C ARG A 174 17.15 4.84 2.48
N ASN A 175 17.96 3.98 3.10
CA ASN A 175 17.48 2.81 3.84
C ASN A 175 16.57 3.21 5.01
N LYS A 176 16.91 4.29 5.72
CA LYS A 176 16.09 4.80 6.82
C LYS A 176 14.69 5.20 6.35
N VAL A 177 14.59 5.92 5.23
CA VAL A 177 13.29 6.33 4.69
C VAL A 177 12.51 5.16 4.12
N LEU A 178 13.16 4.22 3.42
CA LEU A 178 12.48 3.01 2.95
C LEU A 178 11.97 2.13 4.10
N GLU A 179 12.71 2.03 5.21
CA GLU A 179 12.25 1.34 6.43
C GLU A 179 11.01 2.02 7.01
N ASP A 180 11.02 3.35 7.16
CA ASP A 180 9.89 4.11 7.72
C ASP A 180 8.64 4.01 6.81
N LEU A 181 8.80 4.17 5.50
CA LEU A 181 7.70 4.02 4.54
C LEU A 181 7.14 2.60 4.52
N SER A 182 8.01 1.59 4.49
CA SER A 182 7.62 0.18 4.56
C SER A 182 6.83 -0.12 5.84
N ALA A 183 7.30 0.36 7.00
CA ALA A 183 6.61 0.20 8.27
C ALA A 183 5.21 0.84 8.24
N ARG A 184 5.07 2.03 7.66
CA ARG A 184 3.77 2.74 7.56
C ARG A 184 2.78 2.05 6.63
N VAL A 185 3.24 1.55 5.48
CA VAL A 185 2.40 0.75 4.59
C VAL A 185 1.88 -0.49 5.34
N ASN A 186 2.77 -1.20 6.04
CA ASN A 186 2.39 -2.40 6.78
C ASN A 186 1.40 -2.12 7.92
N LEU A 187 1.60 -1.02 8.67
CA LEU A 187 0.65 -0.58 9.69
C LEU A 187 -0.72 -0.27 9.08
N LEU A 188 -0.75 0.41 7.94
CA LEU A 188 -1.98 0.78 7.25
C LEU A 188 -2.71 -0.44 6.68
N GLN A 189 -1.96 -1.39 6.12
CA GLN A 189 -2.48 -2.66 5.63
C GLN A 189 -3.08 -3.47 6.80
N CYS A 190 -2.36 -3.59 7.92
CA CYS A 190 -2.84 -4.28 9.12
C CYS A 190 -4.11 -3.63 9.72
N GLU A 191 -4.18 -2.29 9.80
CA GLU A 191 -5.38 -1.61 10.27
C GLU A 191 -6.56 -1.82 9.31
N THR A 192 -6.31 -1.92 8.00
CA THR A 192 -7.33 -2.22 6.99
C THR A 192 -7.87 -3.62 7.18
N GLU A 193 -6.99 -4.61 7.37
CA GLU A 193 -7.35 -6.01 7.63
C GLU A 193 -8.23 -6.15 8.89
N ARG A 194 -7.80 -5.54 10.00
CA ARG A 194 -8.60 -5.47 11.24
C ARG A 194 -9.94 -4.78 11.03
N THR A 195 -9.99 -3.77 10.18
CA THR A 195 -11.25 -3.09 9.85
C THR A 195 -12.16 -4.01 9.04
N MET A 196 -11.62 -4.77 8.08
CA MET A 196 -12.38 -5.76 7.31
C MET A 196 -12.97 -6.85 8.20
N ASP A 197 -12.17 -7.44 9.11
CA ASP A 197 -12.66 -8.45 10.05
C ASP A 197 -13.77 -7.92 10.98
N HIS A 198 -13.59 -6.74 11.57
CA HIS A 198 -14.63 -6.13 12.40
C HIS A 198 -15.92 -5.86 11.64
N MET A 199 -15.83 -5.51 10.36
CA MET A 199 -16.98 -5.25 9.49
C MET A 199 -17.50 -6.54 8.83
N LYS A 200 -16.88 -7.70 9.08
CA LYS A 200 -17.22 -9.00 8.46
C LYS A 200 -17.19 -8.96 6.92
N ILE A 201 -16.18 -8.26 6.40
CA ILE A 201 -15.89 -8.22 4.96
C ILE A 201 -14.78 -9.23 4.69
N PRO A 202 -14.99 -10.22 3.80
CA PRO A 202 -13.99 -11.23 3.52
C PRO A 202 -12.75 -10.59 2.87
N ILE A 203 -11.57 -11.09 3.24
CA ILE A 203 -10.35 -10.84 2.51
C ILE A 203 -10.44 -11.66 1.22
N GLY A 204 -10.40 -10.99 0.08
CA GLY A 204 -10.39 -11.65 -1.22
C GLY A 204 -9.07 -12.36 -1.51
N GLU A 205 -8.85 -12.71 -2.77
CA GLU A 205 -7.58 -13.25 -3.24
C GLU A 205 -6.42 -12.30 -2.86
N GLN A 206 -5.40 -12.88 -2.21
CA GLN A 206 -4.18 -12.19 -1.83
C GLN A 206 -3.20 -12.22 -3.00
N LEU A 207 -2.36 -11.20 -3.10
CA LEU A 207 -1.19 -11.25 -3.99
C LEU A 207 -0.38 -12.52 -3.67
N THR A 208 0.14 -13.24 -4.67
CA THR A 208 1.07 -14.36 -4.44
C THR A 208 2.51 -13.92 -4.68
N GLU A 209 3.49 -14.67 -4.17
CA GLU A 209 4.90 -14.30 -4.36
C GLU A 209 5.29 -14.40 -5.84
N GLU A 210 4.79 -15.43 -6.54
CA GLU A 210 5.00 -15.62 -7.97
C GLU A 210 4.46 -14.45 -8.77
N LEU A 211 3.24 -14.02 -8.45
CA LEU A 211 2.59 -12.88 -9.12
C LEU A 211 3.26 -11.55 -8.76
N ALA A 212 3.75 -11.39 -7.54
CA ALA A 212 4.53 -10.22 -7.16
C ALA A 212 5.85 -10.14 -7.96
N ASN A 213 6.55 -11.26 -8.11
CA ASN A 213 7.82 -11.34 -8.82
C ASN A 213 7.69 -11.07 -10.33
N THR A 214 6.61 -11.49 -10.98
CA THR A 214 6.38 -11.22 -12.42
C THR A 214 6.20 -9.73 -12.72
N PHE A 215 5.72 -8.95 -11.74
CA PHE A 215 5.52 -7.50 -11.89
C PHE A 215 6.69 -6.65 -11.43
N MET A 216 7.72 -7.24 -10.82
CA MET A 216 8.87 -6.52 -10.28
C MET A 216 10.19 -6.95 -10.95
N PRO A 217 10.43 -6.54 -12.21
CA PRO A 217 11.70 -6.80 -12.90
C PRO A 217 12.88 -6.25 -12.10
N ASP A 218 14.05 -6.86 -12.30
CA ASP A 218 15.28 -6.34 -11.74
C ASP A 218 15.80 -5.17 -12.59
N TYR A 219 15.31 -3.97 -12.32
CA TYR A 219 15.76 -2.72 -12.95
C TYR A 219 17.07 -2.19 -12.36
N PHE A 220 17.78 -2.96 -11.53
CA PHE A 220 18.94 -2.49 -10.77
C PHE A 220 20.28 -2.95 -11.32
N SER A 221 20.28 -3.49 -12.54
CA SER A 221 21.50 -3.74 -13.32
C SER A 221 22.30 -2.47 -13.61
N ASP A 222 21.62 -1.33 -13.72
CA ASP A 222 22.23 -0.01 -13.84
C ASP A 222 21.60 1.00 -12.87
N ILE A 223 22.39 2.00 -12.49
CA ILE A 223 22.03 2.97 -11.45
C ILE A 223 20.85 3.83 -11.89
N THR A 224 20.83 4.23 -13.17
CA THR A 224 19.82 5.12 -13.73
C THR A 224 18.45 4.46 -13.71
N SER A 225 18.34 3.24 -14.25
CA SER A 225 17.10 2.46 -14.24
C SER A 225 16.62 2.16 -12.82
N GLY A 226 17.54 1.83 -11.91
CA GLY A 226 17.21 1.58 -10.51
C GLY A 226 16.64 2.83 -9.81
N GLN A 227 17.24 4.00 -10.05
CA GLN A 227 16.77 5.27 -9.49
C GLN A 227 15.41 5.69 -10.07
N LEU A 228 15.20 5.51 -11.37
CA LEU A 228 13.91 5.80 -12.00
C LEU A 228 12.80 4.88 -11.50
N TYR A 229 13.09 3.59 -11.35
CA TYR A 229 12.13 2.62 -10.83
C TYR A 229 11.77 2.91 -9.37
N GLU A 230 12.77 3.18 -8.53
CA GLU A 230 12.55 3.59 -7.14
C GLU A 230 11.71 4.88 -7.07
N TRP A 231 12.04 5.88 -7.88
CA TRP A 231 11.30 7.14 -7.93
C TRP A 231 9.85 6.95 -8.38
N GLY A 232 9.61 6.10 -9.38
CA GLY A 232 8.27 5.79 -9.87
C GLY A 232 7.41 5.11 -8.81
N ILE A 233 7.97 4.16 -8.05
CA ILE A 233 7.28 3.53 -6.90
C ILE A 233 6.91 4.57 -5.84
N LEU A 234 7.86 5.41 -5.42
CA LEU A 234 7.66 6.40 -4.37
C LEU A 234 6.63 7.47 -4.77
N SER A 235 6.73 7.99 -5.99
CA SER A 235 5.81 8.98 -6.54
C SER A 235 4.40 8.41 -6.65
N SER A 236 4.28 7.18 -7.18
CA SER A 236 2.99 6.48 -7.28
C SER A 236 2.37 6.26 -5.90
N TYR A 237 3.16 5.89 -4.88
CA TYR A 237 2.68 5.71 -3.51
C TYR A 237 2.18 7.03 -2.89
N GLN A 238 2.89 8.13 -3.15
CA GLN A 238 2.46 9.46 -2.71
C GLN A 238 1.09 9.86 -3.30
N ASP A 239 0.92 9.71 -4.62
CA ASP A 239 -0.35 9.99 -5.30
C ASP A 239 -1.47 9.09 -4.78
N TYR A 240 -1.16 7.80 -4.60
CA TYR A 240 -2.08 6.82 -4.04
C TYR A 240 -2.59 7.22 -2.65
N ILE A 241 -1.70 7.54 -1.71
CA ILE A 241 -2.12 7.94 -0.35
C ILE A 241 -2.87 9.27 -0.36
N ASN A 242 -2.51 10.22 -1.21
CA ASN A 242 -3.24 11.48 -1.35
C ASN A 242 -4.69 11.25 -1.81
N ASP A 243 -4.89 10.40 -2.82
CA ASP A 243 -6.22 10.00 -3.27
C ASP A 243 -7.01 9.30 -2.16
N TRP A 244 -6.38 8.32 -1.49
CA TRP A 244 -7.03 7.53 -0.44
C TRP A 244 -7.38 8.33 0.80
N HIS A 245 -6.56 9.32 1.18
CA HIS A 245 -6.89 10.28 2.23
C HIS A 245 -8.18 11.05 1.91
N ARG A 246 -8.34 11.51 0.66
CA ARG A 246 -9.57 12.20 0.21
C ARG A 246 -10.77 11.27 0.19
N ILE A 247 -10.62 10.07 -0.39
CA ILE A 247 -11.68 9.07 -0.52
C ILE A 247 -12.20 8.63 0.85
N ILE A 248 -11.30 8.22 1.76
CA ILE A 248 -11.68 7.71 3.08
C ILE A 248 -12.31 8.83 3.92
N ARG A 249 -11.83 10.07 3.82
CA ARG A 249 -12.48 11.22 4.48
C ARG A 249 -13.92 11.43 3.98
N GLN A 250 -14.18 11.22 2.69
CA GLN A 250 -15.54 11.31 2.14
C GLN A 250 -16.45 10.19 2.63
N VAL A 251 -15.97 8.93 2.62
CA VAL A 251 -16.78 7.76 3.00
C VAL A 251 -17.02 7.67 4.51
N VAL A 252 -15.99 7.94 5.32
CA VAL A 252 -16.06 7.84 6.78
C VAL A 252 -16.59 9.13 7.42
N GLY A 253 -16.50 10.27 6.73
CA GLY A 253 -17.01 11.56 7.20
C GLY A 253 -18.52 11.70 7.09
N ARG A 254 -19.03 12.89 7.47
CA ARG A 254 -20.48 13.24 7.42
C ARG A 254 -21.09 13.12 6.02
N LYS A 255 -20.26 13.19 4.97
CA LYS A 255 -20.67 13.05 3.56
C LYS A 255 -20.71 11.59 3.07
N GLY A 256 -20.44 10.61 3.94
CA GLY A 256 -20.44 9.19 3.57
C GLY A 256 -21.78 8.71 3.02
N ASP A 257 -22.86 9.25 3.58
CA ASP A 257 -24.25 8.95 3.22
C ASP A 257 -24.85 9.94 2.20
N ALA A 258 -24.04 10.86 1.67
CA ALA A 258 -24.52 11.86 0.71
C ALA A 258 -25.00 11.18 -0.58
N LYS A 259 -26.23 11.51 -0.99
CA LYS A 259 -26.84 11.05 -2.25
C LYS A 259 -26.10 11.67 -3.44
N CYS A 260 -25.96 10.90 -4.52
CA CYS A 260 -25.34 11.42 -5.74
C CYS A 260 -26.23 12.48 -6.42
N PRO A 261 -25.66 13.59 -6.93
CA PRO A 261 -26.42 14.70 -7.51
C PRO A 261 -27.36 14.28 -8.66
N ASN A 262 -26.94 13.31 -9.48
CA ASN A 262 -27.69 12.89 -10.66
C ASN A 262 -28.99 12.13 -10.32
N ILE A 263 -29.03 11.41 -9.20
CA ILE A 263 -30.21 10.66 -8.74
C ILE A 263 -31.31 11.63 -8.25
N ILE A 264 -30.93 12.83 -7.77
CA ILE A 264 -31.87 13.85 -7.30
C ILE A 264 -32.62 14.49 -8.49
N LYS A 265 -31.95 14.65 -9.64
CA LYS A 265 -32.56 15.21 -10.86
C LYS A 265 -33.55 14.26 -11.51
N GLU A 266 -33.23 12.96 -11.61
CA GLU A 266 -34.13 11.96 -12.21
C GLU A 266 -35.38 11.69 -11.37
N ARG A 267 -35.25 11.64 -10.03
CA ARG A 267 -36.42 11.46 -9.16
C ARG A 267 -37.37 12.66 -9.21
N ARG A 268 -36.86 13.88 -9.33
CA ARG A 268 -37.71 15.07 -9.49
C ARG A 268 -38.48 15.07 -10.81
N LYS A 269 -37.89 14.56 -11.90
CA LYS A 269 -38.55 14.42 -13.20
C LYS A 269 -39.62 13.32 -13.29
N LYS A 270 -39.62 12.34 -12.36
CA LYS A 270 -40.65 11.28 -12.29
C LYS A 270 -41.82 11.62 -11.35
N LEU A 271 -41.74 12.75 -10.66
CA LEU A 271 -42.73 13.24 -9.69
C LEU A 271 -43.47 14.51 -10.20
N THR A 272 -43.20 14.89 -11.44
CA THR A 272 -43.86 15.96 -12.22
C THR A 272 -44.34 15.33 -13.50
#